data_AF-A0A3D4TRP2-F1
#
_entry.id   AF-A0A3D4TRP2-F1
#
_cell.length_a   1.000
_cell.length_b   1.000
_cell.length_c   1.000
_cell.angle_alpha   90.00
_cell.angle_beta   90.00
_cell.angle_gamma   90.00
#
_symmetry.space_group_name_H-M   'P 1'
#
loop_
_entity.id
_entity.type
_entity.pdbx_description
1 polymer ?
#
loop_
_entity_poly.entity_id
_entity_poly.type
_entity_poly.pdbx_seq_one_letter_code
_entity_poly.pdbx_strand_id
1 'polypeptide(L)'
;MNTPQDSSLGREVSYPSQYDPGLLFPIPRSGARAEIGLDDAALPFVGHDRWHAFELSWLDPRGKPQVAVATVQVPCTSPRLIESKSFKLYLNSLNSTRIDSAEALRDRLVADLSACAGASVQVQFGLPQLLGTPLGESIDGLDVEIDCYGPPQADFLAADAGEVVEETLVSALLKSNCPVTGQPDWA
;
A
#
# COMPACT_ATOMS: atom_id res chain seq x y z
N MET A 1 5.64 12.68 -16.35
CA MET A 1 4.83 12.15 -15.22
C MET A 1 4.98 10.65 -15.25
N ASN A 2 5.37 10.03 -14.13
CA ASN A 2 5.42 8.58 -14.03
C ASN A 2 3.99 8.03 -13.99
N THR A 3 3.71 6.98 -14.76
CA THR A 3 2.45 6.21 -14.67
C THR A 3 2.72 4.80 -14.12
N PRO A 4 1.70 4.06 -13.65
CA PRO A 4 1.89 2.66 -13.25
C PRO A 4 2.52 1.78 -14.34
N GLN A 5 2.26 2.07 -15.62
CA GLN A 5 2.80 1.33 -16.78
C GLN A 5 4.32 1.55 -16.99
N ASP A 6 4.88 2.62 -16.43
CA ASP A 6 6.31 2.91 -16.47
C ASP A 6 7.12 2.08 -15.45
N SER A 7 6.44 1.44 -14.49
CA SER A 7 7.07 0.59 -13.49
C SER A 7 7.63 -0.71 -14.08
N SER A 8 8.43 -1.42 -13.28
CA SER A 8 8.95 -2.74 -13.65
C SER A 8 7.92 -3.87 -13.47
N LEU A 9 6.70 -3.54 -13.01
CA LEU A 9 5.61 -4.50 -12.80
C LEU A 9 5.24 -5.20 -14.11
N GLY A 10 5.10 -6.53 -14.06
CA GLY A 10 4.92 -7.38 -15.25
C GLY A 10 6.16 -7.64 -16.11
N ARG A 11 7.32 -7.05 -15.80
CA ARG A 11 8.59 -7.27 -16.54
C ARG A 11 9.58 -8.17 -15.78
N GLU A 12 10.48 -8.82 -16.50
CA GLU A 12 11.60 -9.55 -15.90
C GLU A 12 12.63 -8.53 -15.35
N VAL A 13 13.04 -8.68 -14.09
CA VAL A 13 13.98 -7.79 -13.43
C VAL A 13 15.01 -8.64 -12.68
N SER A 14 16.29 -8.35 -12.88
CA SER A 14 17.35 -8.99 -12.10
C SER A 14 17.24 -8.57 -10.64
N TYR A 15 17.38 -9.53 -9.72
CA TYR A 15 17.39 -9.23 -8.30
C TYR A 15 18.64 -8.40 -7.95
N PRO A 16 18.49 -7.32 -7.16
CA PRO A 16 19.62 -6.51 -6.76
C PRO A 16 20.56 -7.31 -5.86
N SER A 17 21.86 -7.22 -6.12
CA SER A 17 22.91 -7.85 -5.30
C SER A 17 23.44 -6.93 -4.19
N GLN A 18 23.06 -5.65 -4.23
CA GLN A 18 23.50 -4.60 -3.31
C GLN A 18 22.31 -3.68 -3.00
N TYR A 19 22.39 -3.00 -1.86
CA TYR A 19 21.43 -1.96 -1.48
C TYR A 19 21.29 -0.90 -2.56
N ASP A 20 20.05 -0.64 -2.99
CA ASP A 20 19.73 0.33 -4.03
C ASP A 20 18.38 1.02 -3.77
N PRO A 21 18.37 2.26 -3.22
CA PRO A 21 17.16 3.03 -3.03
C PRO A 21 16.57 3.57 -4.35
N GLY A 22 17.35 3.57 -5.44
CA GLY A 22 16.91 3.98 -6.78
C GLY A 22 15.90 3.01 -7.41
N LEU A 23 15.72 1.82 -6.84
CA LEU A 23 14.69 0.86 -7.23
C LEU A 23 13.29 1.32 -6.89
N LEU A 24 13.12 2.22 -5.92
CA LEU A 24 11.81 2.72 -5.50
C LEU A 24 11.17 3.52 -6.63
N PHE A 25 9.95 3.13 -7.01
CA PHE A 25 9.21 3.77 -8.09
C PHE A 25 8.00 4.54 -7.53
N PRO A 26 8.03 5.88 -7.54
CA PRO A 26 6.91 6.68 -7.08
C PRO A 26 5.84 6.84 -8.18
N ILE A 27 4.57 6.72 -7.78
CA ILE A 27 3.40 6.98 -8.62
C ILE A 27 2.66 8.20 -8.06
N PRO A 28 2.51 9.30 -8.84
CA PRO A 28 1.72 10.47 -8.41
C PRO A 28 0.27 10.11 -8.11
N ARG A 29 -0.26 10.58 -6.98
CA ARG A 29 -1.68 10.37 -6.62
C ARG A 29 -2.64 11.24 -7.43
N SER A 30 -2.15 12.38 -7.91
CA SER A 30 -2.94 13.41 -8.58
C SER A 30 -3.72 12.89 -9.79
N GLY A 31 -3.14 11.94 -10.55
CA GLY A 31 -3.81 11.34 -11.72
C GLY A 31 -5.12 10.64 -11.34
N ALA A 32 -5.03 9.63 -10.46
CA ALA A 32 -6.21 8.88 -10.00
C ALA A 32 -7.20 9.76 -9.22
N ARG A 33 -6.71 10.77 -8.49
CA ARG A 33 -7.57 11.74 -7.79
C ARG A 33 -8.37 12.62 -8.73
N ALA A 34 -7.73 13.12 -9.78
CA ALA A 34 -8.40 13.95 -10.78
C ALA A 34 -9.52 13.17 -11.49
N GLU A 35 -9.33 11.88 -11.75
CA GLU A 35 -10.34 11.00 -12.36
C GLU A 35 -11.64 10.92 -11.54
N ILE A 36 -11.55 11.03 -10.21
CA ILE A 36 -12.70 11.04 -9.29
C ILE A 36 -13.03 12.44 -8.74
N GLY A 37 -12.53 13.51 -9.40
CA GLY A 37 -12.88 14.89 -9.11
C GLY A 37 -12.31 15.45 -7.79
N LEU A 38 -11.23 14.87 -7.28
CA LEU A 38 -10.60 15.32 -6.03
C LEU A 38 -9.51 16.38 -6.26
N ASP A 39 -9.47 17.36 -5.36
CA ASP A 39 -8.42 18.38 -5.27
C ASP A 39 -7.36 17.96 -4.23
N ASP A 40 -6.09 17.91 -4.64
CA ASP A 40 -4.94 17.61 -3.77
C ASP A 40 -4.78 18.62 -2.63
N ALA A 41 -5.24 19.87 -2.81
CA ALA A 41 -5.19 20.90 -1.77
C ALA A 41 -6.33 20.79 -0.74
N ALA A 42 -7.41 20.06 -1.06
CA ALA A 42 -8.63 20.01 -0.28
C ALA A 42 -9.23 18.59 -0.25
N LEU A 43 -8.40 17.61 0.15
CA LEU A 43 -8.85 16.22 0.27
C LEU A 43 -10.00 16.10 1.29
N PRO A 44 -11.10 15.41 0.96
CA PRO A 44 -12.25 15.23 1.85
C PRO A 44 -12.01 14.14 2.91
N PHE A 45 -10.77 13.66 3.04
CA PHE A 45 -10.41 12.56 3.93
C PHE A 45 -9.01 12.76 4.54
N VAL A 46 -8.80 12.07 5.65
CA VAL A 46 -7.51 11.91 6.32
C VAL A 46 -7.19 10.42 6.44
N GLY A 47 -5.92 10.05 6.48
CA GLY A 47 -5.53 8.65 6.61
C GLY A 47 -4.12 8.36 6.10
N HIS A 48 -3.85 7.08 5.87
CA HIS A 48 -2.58 6.58 5.36
C HIS A 48 -2.80 5.24 4.64
N ASP A 49 -1.90 4.94 3.71
CA ASP A 49 -1.75 3.59 3.17
C ASP A 49 -0.87 2.80 4.15
N ARG A 50 -1.39 1.69 4.67
CA ARG A 50 -0.63 0.80 5.58
C ARG A 50 -0.15 -0.42 4.82
N TRP A 51 1.16 -0.66 4.88
CA TRP A 51 1.83 -1.80 4.26
C TRP A 51 2.45 -2.70 5.32
N HIS A 52 2.42 -4.01 5.06
CA HIS A 52 3.13 -5.01 5.86
C HIS A 52 4.21 -5.66 5.00
N ALA A 53 5.47 -5.38 5.34
CA ALA A 53 6.64 -6.01 4.75
C ALA A 53 6.96 -7.29 5.53
N PHE A 54 6.35 -8.40 5.11
CA PHE A 54 6.56 -9.71 5.73
C PHE A 54 7.96 -10.29 5.46
N GLU A 55 8.60 -9.88 4.37
CA GLU A 55 9.89 -10.38 3.90
C GLU A 55 10.98 -9.29 4.03
N LEU A 56 11.32 -8.88 5.26
CA LEU A 56 12.42 -7.94 5.51
C LEU A 56 13.64 -8.68 6.08
N SER A 57 14.79 -8.56 5.41
CA SER A 57 16.05 -9.16 5.84
C SER A 57 17.26 -8.29 5.50
N TRP A 58 18.32 -8.41 6.32
CA TRP A 58 19.60 -7.74 6.15
C TRP A 58 20.72 -8.53 6.85
N LEU A 59 21.97 -8.07 6.76
CA LEU A 59 23.10 -8.65 7.48
C LEU A 59 23.49 -7.76 8.68
N ASP A 60 23.78 -8.37 9.83
CA ASP A 60 24.45 -7.65 10.91
C ASP A 60 25.91 -7.29 10.53
N PRO A 61 26.64 -6.50 11.35
CA PRO A 61 28.03 -6.13 11.04
C PRO A 61 28.98 -7.32 10.86
N ARG A 62 28.65 -8.49 11.41
CA ARG A 62 29.43 -9.73 11.28
C ARG A 62 29.03 -10.55 10.07
N GLY A 63 27.94 -10.20 9.40
CA GLY A 63 27.46 -10.86 8.18
C GLY A 63 26.41 -11.93 8.46
N LYS A 64 25.86 -11.98 9.67
CA LYS A 64 24.79 -12.90 10.03
C LYS A 64 23.46 -12.33 9.52
N PRO A 65 22.67 -13.10 8.78
CA PRO A 65 21.31 -12.71 8.39
C PRO A 65 20.44 -12.39 9.61
N GLN A 66 19.71 -11.29 9.51
CA GLN A 66 18.66 -10.86 10.41
C GLN A 66 17.34 -10.81 9.64
N VAL A 67 16.24 -11.01 10.34
CA VAL A 67 14.89 -10.98 9.76
C VAL A 67 13.96 -10.18 10.65
N ALA A 68 13.01 -9.50 10.05
CA ALA A 68 11.94 -8.81 10.75
C ALA A 68 10.68 -8.78 9.87
N VAL A 69 9.57 -8.40 10.47
CA VAL A 69 8.42 -7.85 9.75
C VAL A 69 8.41 -6.36 10.02
N ALA A 70 7.96 -5.55 9.06
CA ALA A 70 7.77 -4.13 9.28
C ALA A 70 6.38 -3.68 8.84
N THR A 71 5.82 -2.74 9.60
CA THR A 71 4.63 -1.97 9.24
C THR A 71 5.07 -0.59 8.78
N VAL A 72 4.64 -0.21 7.57
CA VAL A 72 4.96 1.07 6.94
C VAL A 72 3.67 1.84 6.73
N GLN A 73 3.66 3.12 7.08
CA GLN A 73 2.51 4.00 6.92
C GLN A 73 2.91 5.20 6.05
N VAL A 74 2.30 5.28 4.86
CA VAL A 74 2.49 6.38 3.92
C VAL A 74 1.28 7.30 4.04
N PRO A 75 1.43 8.57 4.45
CA PRO A 75 0.27 9.44 4.66
C PRO A 75 -0.51 9.67 3.37
N CYS A 76 -1.84 9.76 3.46
CA CYS A 76 -2.66 10.02 2.27
C CYS A 76 -2.34 11.38 1.66
N THR A 77 -1.78 12.33 2.42
CA THR A 77 -1.32 13.64 1.92
C THR A 77 0.00 13.60 1.15
N SER A 78 0.67 12.44 1.08
CA SER A 78 1.86 12.30 0.23
C SER A 78 1.52 12.56 -1.24
N PRO A 79 2.35 13.29 -2.00
CA PRO A 79 2.10 13.52 -3.42
C PRO A 79 2.20 12.23 -4.25
N ARG A 80 2.93 11.22 -3.74
CA ARG A 80 3.21 9.97 -4.45
C ARG A 80 2.98 8.78 -3.53
N LEU A 81 2.35 7.73 -4.07
CA LEU A 81 2.39 6.39 -3.49
C LEU A 81 3.63 5.64 -4.00
N ILE A 82 3.97 4.54 -3.34
CA ILE A 82 5.13 3.69 -3.72
C ILE A 82 4.59 2.44 -4.43
N GLU A 83 5.10 2.14 -5.62
CA GLU A 83 4.66 0.97 -6.39
C GLU A 83 5.13 -0.34 -5.70
N SER A 84 4.24 -1.33 -5.58
CA SER A 84 4.44 -2.50 -4.71
C SER A 84 5.62 -3.39 -5.13
N LYS A 85 5.82 -3.62 -6.42
CA LYS A 85 6.96 -4.42 -6.90
C LYS A 85 8.27 -3.68 -6.72
N SER A 86 8.31 -2.38 -7.02
CA SER A 86 9.47 -1.53 -6.76
C SER A 86 9.86 -1.55 -5.29
N PHE A 87 8.87 -1.52 -4.39
CA PHE A 87 9.09 -1.61 -2.95
C PHE A 87 9.64 -2.98 -2.57
N LYS A 88 9.09 -4.08 -3.10
CA LYS A 88 9.64 -5.43 -2.91
C LYS A 88 11.09 -5.56 -3.38
N LEU A 89 11.42 -5.02 -4.56
CA LEU A 89 12.79 -5.05 -5.09
C LEU A 89 13.75 -4.25 -4.22
N TYR A 90 13.32 -3.07 -3.77
CA TYR A 90 14.07 -2.27 -2.80
C TYR A 90 14.34 -3.04 -1.49
N LEU A 91 13.34 -3.71 -0.92
CA LEU A 91 13.54 -4.53 0.28
C LEU A 91 14.52 -5.67 0.03
N ASN A 92 14.43 -6.34 -1.12
CA ASN A 92 15.37 -7.41 -1.49
C ASN A 92 16.81 -6.92 -1.64
N SER A 93 17.02 -5.65 -2.00
CA SER A 93 18.35 -5.03 -2.08
C SER A 93 19.07 -5.01 -0.72
N LEU A 94 18.32 -5.06 0.38
CA LEU A 94 18.87 -5.07 1.74
C LEU A 94 19.38 -6.44 2.17
N ASN A 95 18.96 -7.54 1.53
CA ASN A 95 19.23 -8.92 1.97
C ASN A 95 20.72 -9.23 2.17
N SER A 96 21.61 -8.65 1.36
CA SER A 96 23.07 -8.82 1.46
C SER A 96 23.80 -7.59 2.02
N THR A 97 23.06 -6.62 2.55
CA THR A 97 23.59 -5.35 3.02
C THR A 97 23.88 -5.42 4.53
N ARG A 98 25.10 -5.05 4.93
CA ARG A 98 25.49 -4.95 6.35
C ARG A 98 24.96 -3.65 6.94
N ILE A 99 24.25 -3.75 8.06
CA ILE A 99 23.68 -2.61 8.78
C ILE A 99 24.00 -2.76 10.27
N ASP A 100 24.41 -1.65 10.88
CA ASP A 100 24.92 -1.61 12.25
C ASP A 100 23.91 -2.08 13.31
N SER A 101 22.63 -1.77 13.11
CA SER A 101 21.56 -2.17 14.02
C SER A 101 20.19 -2.17 13.33
N ALA A 102 19.18 -2.72 14.00
CA ALA A 102 17.80 -2.66 13.53
C ALA A 102 17.28 -1.21 13.44
N GLU A 103 17.68 -0.35 14.37
CA GLU A 103 17.34 1.08 14.38
C GLU A 103 17.95 1.79 13.18
N ALA A 104 19.22 1.50 12.84
CA ALA A 104 19.86 2.06 11.66
C ALA A 104 19.16 1.63 10.36
N LEU A 105 18.67 0.38 10.28
CA LEU A 105 17.85 -0.08 9.17
C LEU A 105 16.51 0.67 9.13
N ARG A 106 15.81 0.80 10.27
CA ARG A 106 14.53 1.54 10.34
C ARG A 106 14.71 2.98 9.86
N ASP A 107 15.73 3.67 10.33
CA ASP A 107 15.99 5.07 9.98
C ASP A 107 16.30 5.23 8.48
N ARG A 108 16.99 4.24 7.89
CA ARG A 108 17.18 4.15 6.43
C ARG A 108 15.88 3.96 5.67
N LEU A 109 15.07 2.98 6.07
CA LEU A 109 13.74 2.76 5.47
C LEU A 109 12.88 4.04 5.53
N VAL A 110 12.87 4.74 6.67
CA VAL A 110 12.16 6.01 6.82
C VAL A 110 12.68 7.05 5.83
N ALA A 111 13.99 7.25 5.72
CA ALA A 111 14.59 8.23 4.83
C ALA A 111 14.24 7.96 3.35
N ASP A 112 14.46 6.74 2.87
CA ASP A 112 14.30 6.40 1.45
C ASP A 112 12.83 6.40 1.03
N LEU A 113 11.95 5.83 1.86
CA LEU A 113 10.52 5.80 1.58
C LEU A 113 9.91 7.20 1.66
N SER A 114 10.37 8.05 2.59
CA SER A 114 9.93 9.45 2.66
C SER A 114 10.37 10.25 1.43
N ALA A 115 11.60 10.05 0.95
CA ALA A 115 12.09 10.67 -0.27
C ALA A 115 11.27 10.23 -1.50
N CYS A 116 10.94 8.94 -1.59
CA CYS A 116 10.10 8.39 -2.65
C CYS A 116 8.67 8.96 -2.61
N ALA A 117 8.02 8.91 -1.44
CA ALA A 117 6.64 9.39 -1.28
C ALA A 117 6.53 10.92 -1.39
N GLY A 118 7.57 11.67 -0.98
CA GLY A 118 7.55 13.13 -0.86
C GLY A 118 6.85 13.64 0.40
N ALA A 119 6.76 12.80 1.43
CA ALA A 119 6.19 13.12 2.73
C ALA A 119 6.80 12.19 3.79
N SER A 120 6.68 12.54 5.08
CA SER A 120 7.20 11.71 6.17
C SER A 120 6.48 10.36 6.23
N VAL A 121 7.21 9.28 5.98
CA VAL A 121 6.74 7.89 6.11
C VAL A 121 7.10 7.36 7.50
N GLN A 122 6.20 6.61 8.12
CA GLN A 122 6.48 5.95 9.39
C GLN A 122 6.81 4.48 9.16
N VAL A 123 7.80 3.96 9.90
CA VAL A 123 8.22 2.55 9.85
C VAL A 123 8.34 2.03 11.27
N GLN A 124 7.69 0.91 11.55
CA GLN A 124 7.74 0.20 12.83
C GLN A 124 8.01 -1.29 12.58
N PHE A 125 8.83 -1.92 13.40
CA PHE A 125 9.00 -3.37 13.33
C PHE A 125 7.85 -4.11 14.02
N GLY A 126 7.50 -5.26 13.46
CA GLY A 126 6.37 -6.07 13.86
C GLY A 126 5.09 -5.75 13.07
N LEU A 127 4.07 -6.54 13.39
CA LEU A 127 2.70 -6.31 12.96
C LEU A 127 1.96 -5.64 14.14
N PRO A 128 1.17 -4.59 13.92
CA PRO A 128 0.20 -4.17 14.91
C PRO A 128 -0.75 -5.34 15.19
N GLN A 129 -1.34 -5.38 16.38
CA GLN A 129 -2.41 -6.34 16.65
C GLN A 129 -3.49 -6.14 15.59
N LEU A 130 -3.73 -7.18 14.77
CA LEU A 130 -4.93 -7.23 13.97
C LEU A 130 -6.11 -7.24 14.95
N LEU A 131 -6.99 -6.25 14.83
CA LEU A 131 -8.25 -6.26 15.56
C LEU A 131 -8.95 -7.58 15.21
N GLY A 132 -9.22 -8.39 16.24
CA GLY A 132 -9.91 -9.65 16.08
C GLY A 132 -11.35 -9.37 15.69
N THR A 133 -11.69 -9.64 14.42
CA THR A 133 -12.97 -9.33 13.76
C THR A 133 -13.04 -7.88 13.27
N PRO A 134 -13.44 -7.65 12.00
CA PRO A 134 -13.82 -6.31 11.56
C PRO A 134 -14.85 -5.74 12.54
N LEU A 135 -14.64 -4.51 12.99
CA LEU A 135 -15.67 -3.80 13.75
C LEU A 135 -16.80 -3.52 12.76
N GLY A 136 -17.95 -4.19 12.88
CA GLY A 136 -19.12 -3.92 12.04
C GLY A 136 -19.98 -5.14 11.71
N GLU A 137 -21.16 -4.85 11.14
CA GLU A 137 -22.10 -5.85 10.63
C GLU A 137 -21.69 -6.28 9.22
N SER A 138 -21.56 -7.59 9.00
CA SER A 138 -21.26 -8.11 7.67
C SER A 138 -22.52 -8.09 6.80
N ILE A 139 -22.41 -7.47 5.62
CA ILE A 139 -23.47 -7.43 4.62
C ILE A 139 -23.37 -8.58 3.60
N ASP A 140 -22.39 -9.48 3.76
CA ASP A 140 -22.09 -10.53 2.78
C ASP A 140 -23.14 -11.67 2.78
N GLY A 141 -24.01 -11.71 3.79
CA GLY A 141 -25.07 -12.72 3.93
C GLY A 141 -26.37 -12.41 3.18
N LEU A 142 -26.44 -11.29 2.44
CA LEU A 142 -27.63 -10.91 1.69
C LEU A 142 -27.91 -11.89 0.53
N ASP A 143 -29.14 -12.37 0.44
CA ASP A 143 -29.60 -13.23 -0.67
C ASP A 143 -30.05 -12.35 -1.85
N VAL A 144 -29.10 -12.03 -2.72
CA VAL A 144 -29.31 -11.14 -3.88
C VAL A 144 -28.75 -11.77 -5.16
N GLU A 145 -29.42 -11.50 -6.28
CA GLU A 145 -28.90 -11.82 -7.61
C GLU A 145 -28.02 -10.67 -8.10
N ILE A 146 -26.81 -10.98 -8.58
CA ILE A 146 -25.88 -10.01 -9.16
C ILE A 146 -25.64 -10.38 -10.62
N ASP A 147 -25.98 -9.49 -11.55
CA ASP A 147 -25.82 -9.69 -12.99
C ASP A 147 -24.85 -8.68 -13.63
N CYS A 148 -24.35 -7.71 -12.84
CA CYS A 148 -23.38 -6.71 -13.26
C CYS A 148 -22.09 -6.77 -12.42
N TYR A 149 -20.95 -7.03 -13.08
CA TYR A 149 -19.63 -7.17 -12.44
C TYR A 149 -18.61 -6.09 -12.84
N GLY A 150 -19.03 -5.04 -13.54
CA GLY A 150 -18.17 -3.90 -13.83
C GLY A 150 -18.47 -3.20 -15.17
N PRO A 151 -17.98 -1.96 -15.35
CA PRO A 151 -17.23 -1.15 -14.38
C PRO A 151 -18.09 -0.72 -13.16
N PRO A 152 -17.49 -0.22 -12.06
CA PRO A 152 -18.25 0.27 -10.91
C PRO A 152 -19.33 1.28 -11.34
N GLN A 153 -20.57 1.06 -10.88
CA GLN A 153 -21.70 1.93 -11.19
C GLN A 153 -22.09 2.73 -9.94
N ALA A 154 -21.81 4.03 -9.95
CA ALA A 154 -22.11 4.92 -8.82
C ALA A 154 -23.62 4.98 -8.51
N ASP A 155 -24.47 4.80 -9.52
CA ASP A 155 -25.94 4.84 -9.40
C ASP A 155 -26.52 3.67 -8.56
N PHE A 156 -25.72 2.64 -8.25
CA PHE A 156 -26.12 1.60 -7.30
C PHE A 156 -26.05 2.04 -5.84
N LEU A 157 -25.43 3.19 -5.54
CA LEU A 157 -25.37 3.75 -4.20
C LEU A 157 -26.56 4.67 -3.95
N ALA A 158 -27.46 4.25 -3.05
CA ALA A 158 -28.59 5.04 -2.59
C ALA A 158 -28.75 4.91 -1.08
N ALA A 159 -29.18 5.99 -0.44
CA ALA A 159 -29.55 6.02 0.98
C ALA A 159 -30.81 6.87 1.14
N ASP A 160 -31.66 6.54 2.12
CA ASP A 160 -32.81 7.37 2.46
C ASP A 160 -32.34 8.64 3.19
N ALA A 161 -32.49 9.80 2.56
CA ALA A 161 -32.09 11.08 3.14
C ALA A 161 -32.92 11.48 4.37
N GLY A 162 -34.06 10.83 4.61
CA GLY A 162 -34.91 11.03 5.79
C GLY A 162 -34.46 10.25 7.02
N GLU A 163 -33.61 9.22 6.85
CA GLU A 163 -33.13 8.37 7.94
C GLU A 163 -31.66 8.64 8.24
N VAL A 164 -31.39 9.19 9.42
CA VAL A 164 -30.03 9.45 9.90
C VAL A 164 -29.66 8.38 10.93
N VAL A 165 -28.68 7.55 10.59
CA VAL A 165 -28.16 6.49 11.45
C VAL A 165 -26.64 6.58 11.59
N GLU A 166 -26.10 5.94 12.62
CA GLU A 166 -24.67 5.68 12.78
C GLU A 166 -24.47 4.16 12.78
N GLU A 167 -23.79 3.65 11.76
CA GLU A 167 -23.57 2.22 11.57
C GLU A 167 -22.14 1.95 11.10
N THR A 168 -21.71 0.70 11.24
CA THR A 168 -20.44 0.24 10.68
C THR A 168 -20.69 -1.07 9.94
N LEU A 169 -20.56 -1.02 8.62
CA LEU A 169 -20.79 -2.15 7.72
C LEU A 169 -19.45 -2.66 7.18
N VAL A 170 -19.35 -3.98 7.00
CA VAL A 170 -18.15 -4.63 6.50
C VAL A 170 -18.48 -5.65 5.42
N SER A 171 -17.57 -5.84 4.47
CA SER A 171 -17.62 -6.89 3.46
C SER A 171 -16.24 -7.49 3.28
N ALA A 172 -16.17 -8.83 3.18
CA ALA A 172 -14.97 -9.59 2.85
C ALA A 172 -14.95 -10.05 1.38
N LEU A 173 -15.82 -9.45 0.55
CA LEU A 173 -16.03 -9.83 -0.85
C LEU A 173 -15.44 -8.80 -1.84
N LEU A 174 -14.63 -7.85 -1.36
CA LEU A 174 -14.04 -6.84 -2.23
C LEU A 174 -12.99 -7.50 -3.14
N LYS A 175 -13.27 -7.45 -4.44
CA LYS A 175 -12.35 -7.95 -5.47
C LYS A 175 -12.19 -6.91 -6.58
N SER A 176 -10.96 -6.64 -6.98
CA SER A 176 -10.65 -5.82 -8.16
C SER A 176 -9.58 -6.49 -9.04
N ASN A 177 -9.07 -5.80 -10.05
CA ASN A 177 -7.94 -6.28 -10.85
C ASN A 177 -6.86 -5.21 -10.87
N CYS A 178 -5.61 -5.63 -10.70
CA CYS A 178 -4.47 -4.74 -10.79
C CYS A 178 -4.41 -4.13 -12.21
N PRO A 179 -4.39 -2.79 -12.36
CA PRO A 179 -4.46 -2.13 -13.66
C PRO A 179 -3.22 -2.38 -14.54
N VAL A 180 -2.12 -2.90 -13.96
CA VAL A 180 -0.88 -3.16 -14.69
C VAL A 180 -0.73 -4.63 -15.06
N THR A 181 -1.07 -5.56 -14.16
CA THR A 181 -0.86 -7.00 -14.39
C THR A 181 -2.13 -7.74 -14.81
N GLY A 182 -3.30 -7.15 -14.58
CA GLY A 182 -4.60 -7.80 -14.73
C GLY A 182 -4.89 -8.90 -13.70
N GLN A 183 -3.99 -9.11 -12.73
CA GLN A 183 -4.16 -10.11 -11.68
C GLN A 183 -5.24 -9.68 -10.68
N PRO A 184 -5.97 -10.62 -10.07
CA PRO A 184 -7.02 -10.30 -9.12
C PRO A 184 -6.44 -9.77 -7.80
N ASP A 185 -7.04 -8.70 -7.27
CA ASP A 185 -6.78 -8.16 -5.94
C ASP A 185 -7.95 -8.50 -5.02
N TRP A 186 -7.67 -8.98 -3.81
CA TRP A 186 -8.67 -9.42 -2.81
C TRP A 186 -8.48 -8.67 -1.49
N ALA A 187 -9.58 -8.30 -0.84
CA ALA A 187 -9.62 -7.65 0.46
C ALA A 187 -10.79 -8.12 1.32
#